data_AF-A0A9D6SNS9-F1
#
_entry.id   AF-A0A9D6SNS9-F1
#
_cell.length_a   1.000
_cell.length_b   1.000
_cell.length_c   1.000
_cell.angle_alpha   90.00
_cell.angle_beta   90.00
_cell.angle_gamma   90.00
#
_symmetry.space_group_name_H-M   'P 1'
#
loop_
_entity.id
_entity.type
_entity.pdbx_description
1 polymer ?
#
loop_
_entity_poly.entity_id
_entity_poly.type
_entity_poly.pdbx_seq_one_letter_code
_entity_poly.pdbx_strand_id
1 'polypeptide(L)' 'MKRVFTFIELKPFARVREQLLDDDEFARLQLHLIAQPEAGDVIPGSDGCRIHEKNRNGA' A
#
# COMPACT_ATOMS: atom_id res chain seq x y z
N MET A 1 0.79 -17.59 18.70
CA MET A 1 -0.45 -17.00 18.14
C MET A 1 -0.17 -16.59 16.70
N LYS A 2 -0.95 -17.07 15.73
CA LYS A 2 -0.79 -16.68 14.32
C LYS A 2 -1.45 -15.32 14.10
N ARG A 3 -0.72 -14.34 13.56
CA ARG A 3 -1.31 -13.06 13.11
C ARG A 3 -1.93 -13.26 11.74
N VAL A 4 -3.14 -12.75 11.55
CA VAL A 4 -3.85 -12.74 10.27
C VAL A 4 -3.93 -11.28 9.82
N PHE A 5 -3.52 -11.01 8.59
CA PHE A 5 -3.60 -9.69 7.97
C PHE A 5 -4.66 -9.72 6.88
N THR A 6 -5.38 -8.61 6.71
CA THR A 6 -6.39 -8.46 5.68
C THR A 6 -6.17 -7.14 4.99
N PHE A 7 -6.09 -7.18 3.65
CA PHE A 7 -5.99 -6.00 2.81
C PHE A 7 -7.35 -5.71 2.20
N ILE A 8 -7.85 -4.49 2.37
CA ILE A 8 -9.13 -4.04 1.82
C ILE A 8 -8.84 -3.04 0.71
N GLU A 9 -9.17 -3.40 -0.52
CA GLU A 9 -8.99 -2.53 -1.67
C GLU A 9 -10.19 -1.59 -1.83
N LEU A 10 -9.93 -0.29 -1.80
CA LEU A 10 -10.95 0.69 -2.18
C LEU A 10 -11.20 0.64 -3.70
N LYS A 11 -12.45 0.90 -4.12
CA LYS A 11 -12.85 0.86 -5.53
C LYS A 11 -11.90 1.62 -6.48
N PRO A 12 -11.39 2.84 -6.15
CA PRO A 12 -10.45 3.53 -7.04
C PRO A 12 -9.11 2.79 -7.18
N PHE A 13 -8.60 2.21 -6.10
CA PHE A 13 -7.34 1.46 -6.11
C PHE A 13 -7.45 0.19 -6.95
N ALA A 14 -8.49 -0.63 -6.72
CA ALA A 14 -8.71 -1.88 -7.44
C ALA A 14 -8.80 -1.69 -8.96
N ARG A 15 -9.38 -0.56 -9.42
CA ARG A 15 -9.51 -0.24 -10.85
C ARG A 15 -8.17 -0.04 -11.58
N VAL A 16 -7.14 0.41 -10.87
CA VAL A 16 -5.83 0.76 -11.46
C VAL A 16 -4.69 -0.13 -10.97
N ARG A 17 -4.92 -1.00 -9.97
CA ARG A 17 -3.91 -1.87 -9.36
C ARG A 17 -3.10 -2.61 -10.42
N GLU A 18 -3.77 -3.37 -11.27
CA GLU A 18 -3.13 -4.22 -12.29
C GLU A 18 -2.34 -3.44 -13.35
N GLN A 19 -2.64 -2.15 -13.53
CA GLN A 19 -1.89 -1.28 -14.45
C GLN A 19 -0.64 -0.69 -13.79
N LEU A 20 -0.63 -0.61 -12.46
CA LEU A 20 0.42 0.03 -11.67
C LEU A 20 1.36 -0.96 -11.00
N LEU A 21 0.87 -2.17 -10.70
CA LEU A 21 1.56 -3.23 -9.99
C LEU A 21 1.12 -4.56 -10.58
N ASP A 22 2.09 -5.34 -11.07
CA ASP A 22 1.82 -6.75 -11.34
C ASP A 22 1.57 -7.52 -10.02
N ASP A 23 1.19 -8.80 -10.13
CA ASP A 23 0.84 -9.59 -8.95
C ASP A 23 2.04 -9.81 -8.01
N ASP A 24 3.26 -9.89 -8.53
CA ASP A 24 4.47 -10.06 -7.74
C ASP A 24 4.83 -8.74 -7.01
N GLU A 25 4.71 -7.60 -7.69
CA GLU A 25 4.87 -6.27 -7.12
C GLU A 25 3.84 -6.00 -6.02
N PHE A 26 2.58 -6.39 -6.26
CA PHE A 26 1.53 -6.24 -5.28
C PHE A 26 1.76 -7.14 -4.06
N ALA A 27 2.18 -8.39 -4.25
CA ALA A 27 2.55 -9.29 -3.16
C ALA A 27 3.73 -8.74 -2.34
N ARG A 28 4.74 -8.16 -2.99
CA ARG A 28 5.87 -7.50 -2.31
C ARG A 28 5.41 -6.33 -1.45
N LEU A 29 4.51 -5.49 -1.97
CA LEU A 29 3.93 -4.38 -1.20
C LEU A 29 3.17 -4.89 0.04
N GLN A 30 2.34 -5.92 -0.11
CA GLN A 30 1.61 -6.52 1.01
C GLN A 30 2.56 -7.09 2.07
N LEU A 31 3.58 -7.83 1.68
CA LEU A 31 4.58 -8.38 2.61
C LEU A 31 5.35 -7.28 3.36
N HIS A 32 5.70 -6.21 2.65
CA HIS A 32 6.36 -5.06 3.25
C HIS A 32 5.46 -4.38 4.30
N LEU A 33 4.19 -4.15 3.97
CA LEU A 33 3.20 -3.59 4.91
C LEU A 33 2.89 -4.50 6.11
N ILE A 34 2.94 -5.82 5.92
CA ILE A 34 2.82 -6.78 7.03
C ILE A 34 4.01 -6.63 7.99
N ALA A 35 5.23 -6.48 7.46
CA ALA A 35 6.44 -6.33 8.25
C ALA A 35 6.50 -4.96 8.96
N GLN A 36 6.03 -3.90 8.30
CA GLN A 36 6.04 -2.55 8.83
C GLN A 36 4.73 -1.79 8.51
N PRO A 37 3.66 -1.98 9.33
CA PRO A 37 2.36 -1.34 9.08
C PRO A 37 2.36 0.19 9.12
N GLU A 38 3.33 0.78 9.84
CA GLU A 38 3.50 2.24 9.97
C GLU A 38 4.38 2.85 8.86
N ALA A 39 4.76 2.05 7.86
CA ALA A 39 5.58 2.53 6.76
C ALA A 39 4.83 3.59 5.93
N GLY A 40 5.60 4.52 5.37
CA GLY A 40 5.08 5.66 4.62
C GLY A 40 4.83 6.91 5.47
N ASP A 41 4.69 8.03 4.78
CA ASP A 41 4.48 9.33 5.39
C ASP A 41 3.01 9.54 5.72
N VAL A 42 2.72 10.04 6.93
CA VAL A 42 1.36 10.46 7.30
C VAL A 42 0.93 11.63 6.41
N ILE A 43 -0.26 11.53 5.83
CA ILE A 43 -0.90 12.61 5.09
C ILE A 43 -1.55 13.54 6.13
N PRO A 44 -1.12 14.81 6.26
CA PRO A 44 -1.70 15.73 7.23
C PRO A 44 -3.21 15.92 7.00
N GLY A 45 -3.99 15.93 8.08
CA GLY A 45 -5.45 16.12 8.02
C GLY A 45 -6.25 14.90 7.53
N SER A 46 -5.61 13.74 7.32
CA SER A 46 -6.26 12.51 6.84
C SER A 46 -6.60 11.47 7.93
N ASP A 47 -6.50 11.88 9.20
CA ASP A 47 -6.73 11.02 10.37
C ASP A 47 -5.91 9.70 10.35
N GLY A 48 -4.65 9.78 9.91
CA GLY A 48 -3.71 8.67 9.98
C GLY A 48 -3.50 7.89 8.68
N CYS A 49 -4.07 8.32 7.55
CA CYS A 49 -3.68 7.74 6.25
C CYS A 49 -2.20 8.00 5.96
N ARG A 50 -1.53 6.98 5.41
CA ARG A 50 -0.11 7.02 5.04
C ARG A 50 0.05 6.82 3.53
N ILE A 51 1.05 7.49 2.94
CA ILE A 51 1.46 7.26 1.54
C ILE A 51 2.75 6.47 1.52
N HIS A 52 2.72 5.32 0.84
CA HIS A 52 3.87 4.41 0.83
C HIS A 52 5.00 4.86 -0.11
N GLU A 53 4.70 5.73 -1.08
CA GLU A 53 5.66 6.29 -2.03
C GLU A 53 5.20 7.68 -2.47
N LYS A 54 5.87 8.75 -2.02
CA LYS A 54 5.58 10.12 -2.49
C LYS A 54 6.09 10.41 -3.91
N ASN A 55 7.02 9.59 -4.43
CA ASN A 55 7.77 9.87 -5.65
C ASN A 55 7.81 8.66 -6.60
N ARG A 56 6.69 8.29 -7.24
CA ARG A 56 6.75 7.51 -8.49
C ARG A 56 7.01 8.42 -9.69
N ASN A 57 7.98 9.31 -9.58
CA ASN A 57 8.49 10.03 -10.74
C ASN A 57 9.59 9.16 -11.34
N GLY A 58 9.25 8.42 -12.39
CA GLY A 58 10.22 8.11 -13.43
C GLY A 58 10.64 9.42 -14.08
N ALA A 59 11.77 9.97 -13.65
CA ALA A 59 12.56 10.97 -14.33
C ALA A 59 14.04 10.66 -14.05
#